data_AF-A0A7S4NBN5-F1
#
_entry.id   AF-A0A7S4NBN5-F1
#
_cell.length_a   1.000
_cell.length_b   1.000
_cell.length_c   1.000
_cell.angle_alpha   90.00
_cell.angle_beta   90.00
_cell.angle_gamma   90.00
#
_symmetry.space_group_name_H-M   'P 1'
#
loop_
_entity.id
_entity.type
_entity.pdbx_description
1 polymer ?
#
loop_
_entity_poly.entity_id
_entity_poly.type
_entity_poly.pdbx_seq_one_letter_code
_entity_poly.pdbx_strand_id
1 'polypeptide(L)'
;MQIGIVFLFIAPLVATMSFLALGMMALIFAKLLRHVQAPPVVDTAGKLWEQAIVYEGYGFILAQLLLIGVLVNKMAFIEAAFVAILTVFTIWRVVKLRNTWGRKARTLPLRTCIELDAAGKPARGASNLAADLAPYSRGGVPAVGKGADAKEA
;
A
#
# COMPACT_ATOMS: atom_id res chain seq x y z
N MET A 1 -8.61 1.42 -10.94
CA MET A 1 -9.72 1.31 -9.97
C MET A 1 -10.44 2.64 -9.73
N GLN A 2 -9.72 3.76 -9.60
CA GLN A 2 -10.32 5.09 -9.41
C GLN A 2 -11.37 5.46 -10.48
N ILE A 3 -11.15 5.08 -11.74
CA ILE A 3 -12.11 5.27 -12.85
C ILE A 3 -13.47 4.64 -12.53
N GLY A 4 -13.51 3.40 -12.04
CA GLY A 4 -14.78 2.73 -11.69
C GLY A 4 -15.53 3.42 -10.55
N ILE A 5 -14.81 3.99 -9.58
CA ILE A 5 -15.40 4.71 -8.43
C ILE A 5 -15.93 6.08 -8.87
N VAL A 6 -15.18 6.80 -9.70
CA VAL A 6 -15.55 8.13 -10.19
C VAL A 6 -16.76 8.07 -11.13
N PHE A 7 -16.81 7.07 -12.01
CA PHE A 7 -17.89 6.93 -12.99
C PHE A 7 -19.09 6.10 -12.49
N LEU A 8 -19.07 5.59 -11.26
CA LEU A 8 -20.14 4.73 -10.73
C LEU A 8 -21.54 5.35 -10.87
N PHE A 9 -21.64 6.66 -10.63
CA PHE A 9 -22.91 7.40 -10.65
C PHE A 9 -23.34 7.87 -12.04
N ILE A 10 -22.42 7.90 -13.01
CA ILE A 10 -22.67 8.40 -14.38
C ILE A 10 -22.88 7.22 -15.34
N ALA A 11 -22.05 6.18 -15.20
CA ALA A 11 -22.01 5.03 -16.09
C ALA A 11 -21.76 3.75 -15.25
N PRO A 12 -22.81 3.15 -14.67
CA PRO A 12 -22.67 1.97 -13.79
C PRO A 12 -22.03 0.77 -14.51
N LEU A 13 -22.17 0.71 -15.84
CA LEU A 13 -21.55 -0.33 -16.66
C LEU A 13 -20.01 -0.30 -16.57
N VAL A 14 -19.40 0.89 -16.44
CA VAL A 14 -17.94 1.04 -16.27
C VAL A 14 -17.47 0.37 -14.98
N ALA A 15 -18.25 0.48 -13.90
CA ALA A 15 -17.94 -0.18 -12.64
C ALA A 15 -18.00 -1.71 -12.79
N THR A 16 -19.04 -2.26 -13.42
CA THR A 16 -19.17 -3.71 -13.64
C THR A 16 -18.00 -4.29 -14.46
N MET A 17 -17.60 -3.60 -15.53
CA MET A 17 -16.45 -3.99 -16.34
C MET A 17 -15.13 -3.89 -15.55
N SER A 18 -14.99 -2.85 -14.73
CA SER A 18 -13.83 -2.69 -13.86
C SER A 18 -13.70 -3.82 -12.84
N PHE A 19 -14.80 -4.26 -12.24
CA PHE A 19 -14.81 -5.40 -11.31
C PHE A 19 -14.47 -6.71 -11.99
N LEU A 20 -15.02 -6.96 -13.19
CA LEU A 20 -14.70 -8.15 -13.97
C LEU A 20 -13.21 -8.21 -14.33
N ALA A 21 -12.65 -7.10 -14.80
CA ALA A 21 -11.23 -6.99 -15.12
C ALA A 21 -10.34 -7.24 -13.89
N LEU A 22 -10.75 -6.73 -12.72
CA LEU A 22 -10.05 -6.96 -11.45
C LEU A 22 -10.09 -8.44 -11.03
N GLY A 23 -11.25 -9.09 -11.15
CA GLY A 23 -11.40 -10.51 -10.86
C GLY A 23 -10.48 -11.37 -11.74
N MET A 24 -10.46 -11.09 -13.04
CA MET A 24 -9.57 -11.79 -13.98
C MET A 24 -8.09 -11.54 -13.67
N MET A 25 -7.71 -10.28 -13.42
CA MET A 25 -6.33 -9.95 -13.03
C MET A 25 -5.92 -10.63 -11.71
N ALA A 26 -6.80 -10.68 -10.71
CA ALA A 26 -6.52 -11.35 -9.45
C ALA A 26 -6.22 -12.84 -9.64
N LEU A 27 -6.98 -13.53 -10.51
CA LEU A 27 -6.72 -14.94 -10.84
C LEU A 27 -5.38 -15.13 -11.56
N ILE A 28 -5.05 -14.25 -12.50
CA ILE A 28 -3.78 -14.29 -13.23
C ILE A 28 -2.61 -14.05 -12.28
N PHE A 29 -2.67 -13.00 -11.45
CA PHE A 29 -1.64 -12.71 -10.46
C PHE A 29 -1.47 -13.84 -9.44
N ALA A 30 -2.57 -14.44 -8.97
CA ALA A 30 -2.50 -15.58 -8.05
C ALA A 30 -1.79 -16.79 -8.67
N LYS A 31 -2.01 -17.05 -9.97
CA LYS A 31 -1.28 -18.10 -10.70
C LYS A 31 0.19 -17.73 -10.91
N LEU A 32 0.47 -16.48 -11.26
CA LEU A 32 1.82 -15.98 -11.54
C LEU A 32 2.71 -16.03 -10.29
N LEU A 33 2.16 -15.62 -9.13
CA LEU A 33 2.83 -15.67 -7.83
C LEU A 33 3.22 -17.11 -7.43
N ARG A 34 2.43 -18.11 -7.82
CA ARG A 34 2.71 -19.52 -7.51
C ARG A 34 3.77 -20.16 -8.42
N HIS A 35 3.97 -19.65 -9.64
CA HIS A 35 4.76 -20.35 -10.66
C HIS A 35 5.99 -19.59 -11.17
N VAL A 36 6.03 -18.26 -11.08
CA VAL A 36 7.00 -17.45 -11.84
C VAL A 36 7.77 -16.44 -10.98
N GLN A 37 7.20 -15.98 -9.87
CA GLN A 37 7.89 -15.00 -9.02
C GLN A 37 8.79 -15.69 -8.00
N ALA A 38 10.10 -15.66 -8.26
CA ALA A 38 11.11 -15.84 -7.22
C ALA A 38 10.80 -14.88 -6.05
N PRO A 39 11.09 -15.27 -4.78
CA PRO A 39 10.76 -14.43 -3.63
C PRO A 39 11.33 -13.02 -3.84
N PRO A 40 10.52 -11.97 -3.65
CA PRO A 40 10.94 -10.60 -3.92
C PRO A 40 12.20 -10.27 -3.10
N VAL A 41 13.17 -9.59 -3.74
CA VAL A 41 14.47 -9.22 -3.16
C VAL A 41 14.34 -8.42 -1.85
N VAL A 42 13.19 -7.79 -1.63
CA VAL A 42 12.86 -7.08 -0.39
C VAL A 42 11.42 -7.41 0.00
N ASP A 43 11.24 -8.15 1.09
CA ASP A 43 9.94 -8.25 1.75
C ASP A 43 9.67 -6.91 2.45
N THR A 44 8.75 -6.13 1.87
CA THR A 44 8.39 -4.81 2.39
C THR A 44 7.38 -4.88 3.55
N ALA A 45 7.00 -6.09 4.00
CA ALA A 45 6.10 -6.34 5.12
C ALA A 45 4.78 -5.54 5.06
N GLY A 46 4.31 -5.23 3.84
CA GLY A 46 3.08 -4.47 3.64
C GLY A 46 3.22 -2.95 3.79
N LYS A 47 4.42 -2.37 3.78
CA LYS A 47 4.64 -0.90 3.85
C LYS A 47 3.87 -0.13 2.76
N LEU A 48 3.69 -0.73 1.59
CA LEU A 48 2.93 -0.18 0.46
C LEU A 48 1.41 -0.10 0.72
N TRP A 49 0.89 -0.82 1.71
CA TRP A 49 -0.55 -0.86 2.04
C TRP A 49 -1.08 0.49 2.54
N GLU A 50 -0.28 1.21 3.35
CA GLU A 50 -0.64 2.57 3.81
C GLU A 50 -0.83 3.50 2.59
N GLN A 51 0.10 3.43 1.64
CA GLN A 51 0.08 4.27 0.46
C GLN A 51 -1.12 3.92 -0.46
N ALA A 52 -1.43 2.63 -0.61
CA ALA A 52 -2.58 2.17 -1.39
C ALA A 52 -3.91 2.71 -0.83
N ILE A 53 -4.12 2.63 0.48
CA ILE A 53 -5.35 3.13 1.13
C ILE A 53 -5.49 4.65 0.99
N VAL A 54 -4.38 5.37 1.10
CA VAL A 54 -4.38 6.83 0.94
C VAL A 54 -4.77 7.21 -0.50
N TYR A 55 -4.22 6.54 -1.51
CA TYR A 55 -4.62 6.77 -2.91
C TYR A 55 -6.06 6.39 -3.20
N GLU A 56 -6.58 5.34 -2.57
CA GLU A 56 -7.98 4.98 -2.66
C GLU A 56 -8.88 6.05 -2.03
N GLY A 57 -8.50 6.55 -0.84
CA GLY A 57 -9.16 7.66 -0.17
C GLY A 57 -9.23 8.94 -1.02
N TYR A 58 -8.14 9.29 -1.71
CA TYR A 58 -8.15 10.40 -2.67
C TYR A 58 -9.08 10.15 -3.86
N GLY A 59 -9.16 8.90 -4.34
CA GLY A 59 -10.11 8.51 -5.38
C GLY A 59 -11.57 8.75 -4.97
N PHE A 60 -11.93 8.41 -3.72
CA PHE A 60 -13.27 8.69 -3.18
C PHE A 60 -13.58 10.18 -3.08
N ILE A 61 -12.62 10.99 -2.59
CA ILE A 61 -12.79 12.44 -2.50
C ILE A 61 -13.02 13.04 -3.89
N LEU A 62 -12.22 12.63 -4.88
CA LEU A 62 -12.34 13.11 -6.25
C LEU A 62 -13.69 12.72 -6.88
N ALA A 63 -14.17 11.51 -6.62
CA ALA A 63 -15.49 11.06 -7.05
C ALA A 63 -16.63 11.90 -6.43
N GLN A 64 -16.54 12.21 -5.14
CA GLN A 64 -17.54 13.04 -4.44
C GLN A 64 -17.55 14.48 -4.96
N LEU A 65 -16.37 15.07 -5.20
CA LEU A 65 -16.27 16.42 -5.80
C LEU A 65 -16.89 16.47 -7.20
N LEU A 66 -16.64 15.44 -8.02
CA LEU A 66 -17.22 15.34 -9.35
C LEU A 66 -18.75 15.17 -9.27
N LEU A 67 -19.24 14.36 -8.32
CA LEU A 67 -20.67 14.18 -8.07
C LEU A 67 -21.35 15.50 -7.66
N ILE A 68 -20.72 16.30 -6.79
CA ILE A 68 -21.23 17.63 -6.43
C ILE A 68 -21.35 18.52 -7.67
N GLY A 69 -20.34 18.54 -8.54
CA GLY A 69 -20.37 19.30 -9.79
C GLY A 69 -21.54 18.89 -10.70
N VAL A 70 -21.82 17.59 -10.81
CA VAL A 70 -22.96 17.07 -11.57
C VAL A 70 -24.30 17.46 -10.94
N LEU A 71 -24.43 17.39 -9.61
CA LEU A 71 -25.67 17.74 -8.90
C LEU A 71 -25.98 19.24 -8.97
N VAL A 72 -24.97 20.09 -8.88
CA VAL A 72 -25.11 21.54 -9.06
C VAL A 72 -25.60 21.87 -10.46
N ASN A 73 -25.05 21.22 -11.50
CA ASN A 73 -25.53 21.38 -12.88
C ASN A 73 -27.00 20.95 -13.07
N LYS A 74 -27.50 20.03 -12.23
CA LYS A 74 -28.90 19.58 -12.24
C LYS A 74 -29.82 20.37 -11.31
N MET A 75 -29.34 21.46 -10.70
CA MET A 75 -30.07 22.27 -9.71
C MET A 75 -30.52 21.47 -8.47
N ALA A 76 -29.89 20.33 -8.18
CA ALA A 76 -30.20 19.48 -7.04
C ALA A 76 -29.41 19.91 -5.78
N PHE A 77 -29.67 21.13 -5.29
CA PHE A 77 -28.86 21.75 -4.24
C PHE A 77 -28.92 21.04 -2.89
N ILE A 78 -30.07 20.45 -2.54
CA ILE A 78 -30.25 19.70 -1.29
C ILE A 78 -29.35 18.47 -1.28
N GLU A 79 -29.35 17.70 -2.37
CA GLU A 79 -28.50 16.51 -2.53
C GLU A 79 -27.02 16.89 -2.55
N ALA A 80 -26.66 17.98 -3.24
CA ALA A 80 -25.30 18.50 -3.26
C ALA A 80 -24.80 18.86 -1.86
N ALA A 81 -25.65 19.44 -1.00
CA ALA A 81 -25.30 19.75 0.39
C ALA A 81 -25.02 18.47 1.21
N PHE A 82 -25.83 17.42 1.05
CA PHE A 82 -25.57 16.13 1.69
C PHE A 82 -24.25 15.50 1.24
N VAL A 83 -23.95 15.54 -0.06
CA VAL A 83 -22.68 15.02 -0.61
C VAL A 83 -21.49 15.87 -0.12
N ALA A 84 -21.65 17.18 0.04
CA ALA A 84 -20.61 18.04 0.62
C ALA A 84 -20.29 17.64 2.08
N ILE A 85 -21.31 17.40 2.91
CA ILE A 85 -21.14 16.91 4.28
C ILE A 85 -20.43 15.54 4.28
N LEU A 86 -20.83 14.65 3.38
CA LEU A 86 -20.19 13.34 3.20
C LEU A 86 -18.70 13.48 2.82
N THR A 87 -18.37 14.46 1.98
CA THR A 87 -16.99 14.73 1.56
C THR A 87 -16.13 15.15 2.76
N VAL A 88 -16.64 16.05 3.60
CA VAL A 88 -15.95 16.46 4.84
C VAL A 88 -15.72 15.27 5.77
N PHE A 89 -16.74 14.43 5.96
CA PHE A 89 -16.61 13.20 6.77
C PHE A 89 -15.57 12.25 6.19
N THR A 90 -15.52 12.10 4.86
CA THR A 90 -14.57 11.22 4.16
C THR A 90 -13.14 11.72 4.35
N ILE A 91 -12.90 13.03 4.22
CA ILE A 91 -11.60 13.65 4.51
C ILE A 91 -11.18 13.38 5.96
N TRP A 92 -12.07 13.65 6.91
CA TRP A 92 -11.78 13.38 8.33
C TRP A 92 -11.42 11.92 8.58
N ARG A 93 -12.16 10.98 7.97
CA ARG A 93 -11.89 9.55 8.08
C ARG A 93 -10.52 9.19 7.51
N VAL A 94 -10.17 9.70 6.33
CA VAL A 94 -8.85 9.45 5.69
C VAL A 94 -7.72 9.98 6.57
N VAL A 95 -7.85 11.19 7.13
CA VAL A 95 -6.87 11.78 8.05
C VAL A 95 -6.75 10.94 9.33
N LYS A 96 -7.88 10.57 9.94
CA LYS A 96 -7.89 9.73 11.16
C LYS A 96 -7.24 8.36 10.90
N LEU A 97 -7.53 7.75 9.76
CA LEU A 97 -6.98 6.45 9.39
C LEU A 97 -5.47 6.56 9.17
N ARG A 98 -5.01 7.59 8.46
CA ARG A 98 -3.58 7.86 8.26
C ARG A 98 -2.84 8.10 9.58
N ASN A 99 -3.43 8.86 10.50
CA ASN A 99 -2.80 9.13 11.79
C ASN A 99 -2.75 7.89 12.70
N THR A 100 -3.78 7.05 12.66
CA THR A 100 -3.89 5.86 13.53
C THR A 100 -3.04 4.70 13.01
N TRP A 101 -3.08 4.46 11.70
CA TRP A 101 -2.48 3.27 11.08
C TRP A 101 -1.15 3.57 10.39
N GLY A 102 -0.95 4.80 9.89
CA GLY A 102 0.33 5.18 9.28
C GLY A 102 1.49 5.11 10.27
N ARG A 103 1.26 5.39 11.56
CA ARG A 103 2.29 5.20 12.58
C ARG A 103 2.61 3.72 12.81
N LYS A 104 1.58 2.87 12.89
CA LYS A 104 1.75 1.41 13.11
C LYS A 104 2.40 0.70 11.92
N ALA A 105 2.13 1.14 10.69
CA ALA A 105 2.71 0.56 9.48
C ALA A 105 4.16 0.98 9.22
N ARG A 106 4.58 2.15 9.74
CA ARG A 106 5.95 2.68 9.53
C ARG A 106 6.95 2.25 10.59
N THR A 107 6.49 1.94 11.80
CA THR A 107 7.38 1.59 12.91
C THR A 107 7.10 0.16 13.36
N LEU A 108 8.10 -0.72 13.27
CA LEU A 108 8.05 -2.00 13.96
C LEU A 108 8.12 -1.70 15.47
N PRO A 109 7.13 -2.12 16.29
CA PRO A 109 7.18 -1.86 17.71
C PRO A 109 8.37 -2.59 18.34
N LEU A 110 9.12 -1.88 19.19
CA LEU A 110 10.33 -2.41 19.85
C LEU A 110 10.09 -3.75 20.56
N ARG A 111 8.90 -3.94 21.12
CA ARG A 111 8.48 -5.20 21.73
C ARG A 111 8.57 -6.38 20.75
N THR A 112 8.08 -6.20 19.52
CA THR A 112 8.15 -7.22 18.47
C THR A 112 9.59 -7.43 18.01
N CYS A 113 10.43 -6.38 17.96
CA CYS A 113 11.87 -6.55 17.71
C CYS A 113 12.54 -7.40 18.78
N ILE A 114 12.22 -7.20 20.06
CA ILE A 114 12.78 -7.95 21.19
C ILE A 114 12.29 -9.40 21.16
N GLU A 115 11.01 -9.64 20.86
CA GLU A 115 10.45 -10.98 20.71
C GLU A 115 11.07 -11.72 19.50
N LEU A 116 11.32 -11.04 18.38
CA LEU A 116 12.04 -11.58 17.22
C LEU A 116 13.53 -11.86 17.52
N ASP A 117 14.22 -10.99 18.26
CA ASP A 117 15.62 -11.21 18.68
C ASP A 117 15.73 -12.36 19.69
N ALA A 118 14.75 -12.50 20.58
CA ALA A 118 14.66 -13.62 21.52
C ALA A 118 14.35 -14.95 20.80
N ALA A 119 13.48 -14.93 19.79
CA ALA A 119 13.16 -16.10 18.97
C ALA A 119 14.30 -16.49 17.99
N GLY A 120 15.11 -15.52 17.56
CA GLY A 120 16.29 -15.73 16.69
C GLY A 120 17.53 -16.25 17.41
N LYS A 121 17.56 -16.22 18.74
CA LYS A 121 18.59 -16.86 19.59
C LYS A 121 18.09 -18.24 20.04
N PRO A 122 18.07 -19.24 19.14
CA PRO A 122 19.15 -20.23 19.20
C PRO A 122 19.43 -20.87 17.82
N ALA A 123 20.26 -20.26 16.96
CA ALA A 123 20.81 -20.99 15.80
C ALA A 123 22.08 -20.37 15.17
N ARG A 124 22.33 -19.06 15.28
CA ARG A 124 23.57 -18.44 14.79
C ARG A 124 24.30 -17.71 15.89
N GLY A 125 25.51 -18.16 16.17
CA GLY A 125 26.42 -17.59 17.15
C GLY A 125 26.52 -16.07 17.01
N ALA A 126 26.48 -15.42 18.17
CA ALA A 126 26.36 -13.98 18.37
C ALA A 126 27.63 -13.17 17.99
N SER A 127 28.33 -13.47 16.90
CA SER A 127 29.60 -12.80 16.60
C SER A 127 29.53 -11.68 15.58
N ASN A 128 28.52 -11.56 14.70
CA ASN A 128 28.56 -10.53 13.63
C ASN A 128 27.21 -9.86 13.29
N LEU A 129 26.26 -9.79 14.23
CA LEU A 129 24.96 -9.13 13.99
C LEU A 129 25.12 -7.63 13.63
N ALA A 130 26.14 -6.96 14.19
CA ALA A 130 26.47 -5.57 13.87
C ALA A 130 27.03 -5.38 12.45
N ALA A 131 27.72 -6.38 11.90
CA ALA A 131 28.24 -6.35 10.53
C ALA A 131 27.13 -6.60 9.49
N ASP A 132 26.18 -7.49 9.79
CA ASP A 132 25.03 -7.79 8.92
C ASP A 132 24.00 -6.64 8.86
N LEU A 133 23.92 -5.82 9.92
CA LEU A 133 23.00 -4.67 10.00
C LEU A 133 23.63 -3.35 9.50
N ALA A 134 24.96 -3.31 9.33
CA ALA A 134 25.69 -2.15 8.80
C ALA A 134 25.11 -1.60 7.47
N PRO A 135 24.77 -2.42 6.46
CA PRO A 135 24.23 -1.92 5.19
C PRO A 135 22.81 -1.35 5.28
N TYR A 136 22.10 -1.58 6.38
CA TYR A 136 20.75 -1.05 6.60
C TYR A 136 20.71 0.16 7.55
N SER A 137 21.83 0.47 8.23
CA SER A 137 21.95 1.55 9.21
C SER A 137 22.07 2.96 8.60
N ARG A 138 22.45 3.05 7.32
CA ARG A 138 22.43 4.27 6.52
C ARG A 138 21.61 3.98 5.26
N GLY A 139 20.58 4.77 5.00
CA GLY A 139 19.66 4.60 3.86
C GLY A 139 20.33 4.72 2.49
N GLY A 140 21.12 3.73 2.12
CA GLY A 140 21.78 3.58 0.83
C GLY A 140 21.77 2.11 0.44
N VAL A 141 21.25 1.84 -0.75
CA VAL A 141 21.24 0.54 -1.43
C VAL A 141 22.56 -0.21 -1.21
N PRO A 142 22.56 -1.51 -0.84
CA PRO A 142 23.81 -2.25 -0.77
C PRO A 142 24.42 -2.38 -2.17
N ALA A 143 25.66 -1.91 -2.30
CA ALA A 143 26.49 -2.18 -3.45
C ALA A 143 26.59 -3.70 -3.63
N VAL A 144 26.24 -4.19 -4.82
CA VAL A 144 26.53 -5.55 -5.27
C VAL A 144 28.05 -5.73 -5.22
N GLY A 145 28.52 -6.38 -4.15
CA GLY A 145 29.90 -6.79 -3.97
C GLY A 145 30.23 -7.87 -5.00
N LYS A 146 30.78 -7.44 -6.13
CA LYS A 146 31.56 -8.28 -7.03
C LYS A 146 32.93 -8.55 -6.39
N GLY A 147 33.26 -9.82 -6.19
CA GLY A 147 34.58 -10.28 -5.76
C GLY A 147 34.42 -11.57 -4.95
N ALA A 148 35.03 -12.70 -5.28
CA ALA A 148 36.24 -12.90 -6.04
C ALA A 148 36.31 -14.37 -6.50
N ASP A 149 36.56 -14.57 -7.79
CA ASP A 149 37.24 -15.76 -8.29
C ASP A 149 38.36 -15.25 -9.21
N ALA A 150 39.46 -14.86 -8.58
CA ALA A 150 40.74 -14.65 -9.22
C ALA A 150 41.83 -14.71 -8.14
N LYS A 151 42.29 -15.93 -7.81
CA LYS A 151 43.70 -16.23 -7.48
C LYS A 151 44.02 -17.68 -7.83
N GLU A 152 44.74 -17.81 -8.94
CA GLU A 152 45.87 -18.72 -9.19
C GLU A 152 46.08 -19.89 -8.22
N ALA A 153 45.96 -21.10 -8.78
CA ALA A 153 46.99 -22.14 -8.71
C ALA A 153 47.10 -22.77 -10.11
#